data_AF-A0A4U1CS87-F1
#
_entry.id   AF-A0A4U1CS87-F1
#
_cell.length_a   1.000
_cell.length_b   1.000
_cell.length_c   1.000
_cell.angle_alpha   90.00
_cell.angle_beta   90.00
_cell.angle_gamma   90.00
#
_symmetry.space_group_name_H-M   'P 1'
#
loop_
_entity.id
_entity.type
_entity.pdbx_description
1 polymer ?
#
loop_
_entity_poly.entity_id
_entity_poly.type
_entity_poly.pdbx_seq_one_letter_code
_entity_poly.pdbx_strand_id
1 'polypeptide(L)'
;MIRPRLERYRKHFLNHFEDYIIAAEFDAGQNLIVYATPYQNFDEIIMEICEGLVDTVDFPDHLFLYLYSFGNNEYIKIAINPIN
;
A
#
# COMPACT_ATOMS: atom_id res chain seq x y z
N MET A 1 -12.79 -3.52 -13.44
CA MET A 1 -11.76 -4.45 -13.96
C MET A 1 -10.41 -3.92 -13.49
N ILE A 2 -9.70 -4.64 -12.63
CA ILE A 2 -8.37 -4.22 -12.15
C ILE A 2 -7.39 -4.34 -13.31
N ARG A 3 -6.60 -3.29 -13.55
CA ARG A 3 -5.62 -3.27 -14.64
C ARG A 3 -4.52 -4.30 -14.32
N PRO A 4 -4.08 -5.14 -15.28
CA PRO A 4 -3.05 -6.14 -15.03
C PRO A 4 -1.75 -5.59 -14.42
N ARG A 5 -1.42 -4.33 -14.73
CA ARG A 5 -0.26 -3.62 -14.15
C ARG A 5 -0.41 -3.36 -12.66
N LEU A 6 -1.56 -2.85 -12.22
CA LEU A 6 -1.84 -2.57 -10.81
C LEU A 6 -1.85 -3.86 -9.98
N GLU A 7 -2.34 -4.96 -10.54
CA GLU A 7 -2.28 -6.26 -9.88
C GLU A 7 -0.84 -6.80 -9.75
N ARG A 8 0.04 -6.56 -10.74
CA ARG A 8 1.47 -6.86 -10.61
C ARG A 8 2.13 -6.01 -9.53
N TYR A 9 1.82 -4.71 -9.49
CA TYR A 9 2.28 -3.82 -8.44
C TYR A 9 1.84 -4.30 -7.06
N ARG A 10 0.56 -4.63 -6.87
CA ARG A 10 0.04 -5.17 -5.59
C ARG A 10 0.81 -6.40 -5.12
N LYS A 11 1.11 -7.34 -6.01
CA LYS A 11 1.91 -8.53 -5.67
C LYS A 11 3.35 -8.19 -5.34
N HIS A 12 3.96 -7.29 -6.10
CA HIS A 12 5.33 -6.82 -5.83
C HIS A 12 5.40 -6.10 -4.48
N PHE A 13 4.46 -5.20 -4.21
CA PHE A 13 4.29 -4.49 -2.94
C PHE A 13 4.15 -5.48 -1.78
N LEU A 14 3.28 -6.49 -1.90
CA LEU A 14 3.08 -7.51 -0.86
C LEU A 14 4.36 -8.27 -0.53
N ASN A 15 5.11 -8.68 -1.56
CA ASN A 15 6.37 -9.41 -1.37
C ASN A 15 7.48 -8.53 -0.82
N HIS A 16 7.54 -7.26 -1.22
CA HIS A 16 8.59 -6.34 -0.79
C HIS A 16 8.44 -5.96 0.69
N PHE A 17 7.20 -5.83 1.18
CA PHE A 17 6.91 -5.41 2.55
C PHE A 17 6.36 -6.55 3.42
N GLU A 18 6.66 -7.82 3.12
CA GLU A 18 6.02 -8.99 3.73
C GLU A 18 6.09 -9.03 5.27
N ASP A 19 7.13 -8.45 5.86
CA ASP A 19 7.30 -8.35 7.32
C ASP A 19 6.41 -7.27 7.97
N TYR A 20 5.92 -6.30 7.18
CA TYR A 20 5.21 -5.11 7.66
C TYR A 20 3.70 -5.16 7.40
N ILE A 21 3.24 -5.98 6.44
CA ILE A 21 1.85 -6.01 6.00
C ILE A 21 1.30 -7.44 5.92
N ILE A 22 0.02 -7.59 6.27
CA ILE A 22 -0.68 -8.88 6.26
C ILE A 22 -1.37 -9.10 4.92
N ALA A 23 -1.94 -8.03 4.37
CA ALA A 23 -2.76 -8.10 3.17
C ALA A 23 -2.74 -6.77 2.42
N ALA A 24 -2.89 -6.87 1.10
CA ALA A 24 -3.04 -5.74 0.21
C ALA A 24 -4.05 -6.10 -0.89
N GLU A 25 -5.13 -5.31 -1.03
CA GLU A 25 -6.25 -5.59 -1.93
C GLU A 25 -6.77 -4.30 -2.58
N PHE A 26 -7.38 -4.42 -3.76
CA PHE A 26 -8.04 -3.27 -4.39
C PHE A 26 -9.50 -3.18 -4.00
N ASP A 27 -9.96 -1.98 -3.63
CA ASP A 27 -11.38 -1.70 -3.40
C ASP A 27 -12.15 -1.49 -4.72
N ALA A 28 -13.45 -1.19 -4.60
CA ALA A 28 -14.30 -0.86 -5.74
C ALA A 28 -13.87 0.42 -6.49
N GLY A 29 -13.17 1.34 -5.80
CA GLY A 29 -12.60 2.57 -6.34
C GLY A 29 -11.23 2.40 -7.00
N GLN A 30 -10.69 1.18 -7.05
CA GLN A 30 -9.31 0.89 -7.49
C GLN A 30 -8.23 1.54 -6.60
N ASN A 31 -8.56 1.83 -5.35
CA ASN A 31 -7.58 2.20 -4.35
C ASN A 31 -6.96 0.95 -3.74
N LEU A 32 -5.69 1.04 -3.37
CA LEU A 32 -4.98 -0.05 -2.71
C LEU A 32 -5.22 0.04 -1.21
N ILE A 33 -5.95 -0.93 -0.66
CA ILE A 33 -6.15 -1.10 0.78
C ILE A 33 -5.06 -2.02 1.30
N VAL A 34 -4.33 -1.57 2.32
CA VAL A 34 -3.20 -2.29 2.91
C VAL A 34 -3.45 -2.43 4.41
N TYR A 35 -3.25 -3.63 4.93
CA TYR A 35 -3.39 -3.93 6.35
C TYR A 35 -2.02 -4.20 6.96
N ALA A 36 -1.63 -3.34 7.91
CA ALA A 36 -0.37 -3.48 8.64
C ALA A 36 -0.39 -4.68 9.60
N THR A 37 0.79 -5.22 9.90
CA THR A 37 0.98 -6.24 10.94
C THR A 37 0.74 -5.66 12.35
N PRO A 38 0.17 -6.43 13.30
CA PRO A 38 0.07 -6.00 14.71
C PRO A 38 1.39 -6.12 15.48
N TYR A 39 2.41 -6.75 14.89
CA TYR A 39 3.62 -7.14 15.61
C TYR A 39 4.71 -6.06 15.64
N GLN A 40 4.48 -4.93 14.97
CA GLN A 40 5.42 -3.82 14.86
C GLN A 40 4.71 -2.49 15.12
N ASN A 41 5.49 -1.45 15.42
CA ASN A 41 4.95 -0.11 15.62
C ASN A 41 4.40 0.44 14.28
N PHE A 42 3.18 0.98 14.31
CA PHE A 42 2.54 1.49 13.11
C PHE A 42 3.31 2.66 12.47
N ASP A 43 3.89 3.55 13.28
CA ASP A 43 4.68 4.67 12.76
C ASP A 43 5.96 4.19 12.07
N GLU A 44 6.58 3.12 12.58
CA GLU A 44 7.74 2.48 11.93
C GLU A 44 7.34 1.85 10.60
N ILE A 45 6.22 1.12 10.56
CA ILE A 45 5.66 0.54 9.32
C ILE A 45 5.41 1.65 8.28
N ILE A 46 4.87 2.79 8.69
CA ILE A 46 4.62 3.93 7.81
C ILE A 46 5.92 4.44 7.19
N MET A 47 6.96 4.63 8.01
CA MET A 47 8.26 5.12 7.53
C MET A 47 8.87 4.17 6.52
N GLU A 48 8.92 2.87 6.84
CA GLU A 48 9.50 1.84 5.97
C GLU A 48 8.76 1.74 4.63
N ILE A 49 7.41 1.76 4.65
CA ILE A 49 6.61 1.78 3.42
C ILE A 49 6.89 3.04 2.61
N CYS A 50 6.92 4.22 3.24
CA CYS A 50 7.18 5.48 2.54
C CYS A 50 8.57 5.51 1.88
N GLU A 51 9.59 4.98 2.54
CA GLU A 51 10.96 4.92 2.02
C GLU A 51 11.08 3.91 0.86
N GLY A 52 10.51 2.71 1.00
CA GLY A 52 10.56 1.66 -0.02
C GLY A 52 9.59 1.88 -1.19
N LEU A 53 8.64 2.81 -1.09
CA LEU A 53 7.64 3.03 -2.15
C LEU A 53 8.29 3.39 -3.50
N VAL A 54 9.38 4.15 -3.50
CA VAL A 54 10.09 4.52 -4.73
C VAL A 54 10.62 3.30 -5.48
N ASP A 55 11.02 2.24 -4.77
CA ASP A 55 11.54 1.01 -5.35
C ASP A 55 10.43 0.08 -5.88
N THR A 56 9.19 0.30 -5.46
CA THR A 56 8.05 -0.55 -5.85
C THR A 56 7.20 0.04 -6.97
N VAL A 57 7.22 1.35 -7.19
CA VAL A 57 6.34 2.04 -8.15
C VAL A 57 6.95 2.04 -9.55
N ASP A 58 6.42 1.19 -10.43
CA ASP A 58 6.85 1.02 -11.84
C ASP A 58 5.78 1.46 -12.87
N PHE A 59 4.75 2.19 -12.42
CA PHE A 59 3.59 2.57 -13.23
C PHE A 59 3.36 4.09 -13.21
N PRO A 60 2.80 4.67 -14.30
CA PRO A 60 2.55 6.11 -14.38
C PRO A 60 1.17 6.52 -13.83
N ASP A 61 0.29 5.56 -13.59
CA ASP A 61 -1.08 5.82 -13.13
C ASP A 61 -1.08 6.41 -11.71
N HIS A 62 -2.07 7.25 -11.43
CA HIS A 62 -2.37 7.71 -10.08
C HIS A 62 -2.97 6.56 -9.26
N LEU A 63 -2.51 6.41 -8.01
CA LEU A 63 -3.04 5.43 -7.06
C LEU A 63 -3.10 6.02 -5.65
N PHE A 64 -4.23 5.84 -4.97
CA PHE A 64 -4.31 6.04 -3.54
C PHE A 64 -4.06 4.71 -2.82
N LEU A 65 -3.18 4.74 -1.84
CA LEU A 65 -2.91 3.66 -0.90
C LEU A 65 -3.47 4.07 0.47
N TYR A 66 -4.30 3.22 1.04
CA TYR A 66 -4.87 3.37 2.38
C TYR A 66 -4.27 2.30 3.29
N LEU A 67 -3.37 2.71 4.17
CA LEU A 67 -2.68 1.81 5.10
C LEU A 67 -3.38 1.86 6.45
N TYR A 68 -4.02 0.74 6.82
CA TYR A 68 -4.75 0.58 8.06
C TYR A 68 -3.88 -0.06 9.14
N SER A 69 -4.00 0.48 10.36
CA SER A 69 -3.47 -0.16 11.56
C SER A 69 -4.28 -1.42 11.90
N PHE A 70 -3.63 -2.46 12.42
CA PHE A 70 -4.33 -3.69 12.78
C PHE A 70 -5.37 -3.46 13.88
N GLY A 71 -6.59 -3.97 13.67
CA GLY A 71 -7.67 -3.91 14.67
C GLY A 71 -8.31 -2.54 14.87
N ASN A 72 -7.87 -1.53 14.11
CA ASN A 72 -8.38 -0.15 14.17
C ASN A 72 -8.88 0.30 12.80
N ASN A 73 -9.84 1.23 12.78
CA ASN A 73 -10.33 1.87 11.54
C ASN A 73 -9.55 3.14 11.19
N GLU A 74 -8.45 3.39 11.88
CA GLU A 74 -7.53 4.49 11.59
C GLU A 74 -6.57 4.07 10.48
N TYR A 75 -6.37 4.97 9.52
CA TYR A 75 -5.51 4.74 8.38
C TYR A 75 -4.77 6.00 8.00
N ILE A 76 -3.64 5.82 7.32
CA ILE A 76 -2.99 6.89 6.57
C ILE A 76 -3.31 6.75 5.09
N LYS A 77 -3.39 7.88 4.40
CA LYS A 77 -3.59 7.95 2.96
C LYS A 77 -2.30 8.39 2.29
N ILE A 78 -1.76 7.54 1.42
CA ILE A 78 -0.58 7.82 0.61
C ILE A 78 -1.02 8.00 -0.84
N ALA A 79 -0.59 9.08 -1.48
CA ALA A 79 -0.85 9.36 -2.88
C ALA A 79 0.39 9.03 -3.72
N ILE A 80 0.25 8.08 -4.63
CA ILE A 80 1.31 7.67 -5.58
C ILE A 80 1.00 8.32 -6.93
N ASN A 81 2.01 8.94 -7.53
CA ASN A 81 1.89 9.75 -8.75
C ASN A 81 0.67 10.70 -8.70
N PRO A 82 0.62 11.63 -7.73
CA PRO A 82 -0.51 12.55 -7.61
C PRO A 82 -0.65 13.41 -8.87
N ILE A 83 -1.90 13.53 -9.35
CA ILE A 83 -2.25 14.52 -10.37
C ILE A 83 -2.75 15.76 -9.63
N ASN A 84 -2.22 16.93 -9.98
CA ASN A 84 -2.62 18.24 -9.42
C ASN A 84 -4.09 18.55 -9.69
#